data_AF-A0A2M7EYZ3-F1
#
_entry.id   AF-A0A2M7EYZ3-F1
#
_cell.length_a   1.000
_cell.length_b   1.000
_cell.length_c   1.000
_cell.angle_alpha   90.00
_cell.angle_beta   90.00
_cell.angle_gamma   90.00
#
_symmetry.space_group_name_H-M   'P 1'
#
loop_
_entity.id
_entity.type
_entity.pdbx_description
1 polymer ?
#
loop_
_entity_poly.entity_id
_entity_poly.type
_entity_poly.pdbx_seq_one_letter_code
_entity_poly.pdbx_strand_id
1 'polypeptide(L)'
;RALFNTPEVLVMARDLVNDHSVTIDQALREVTYIHLLLPRHQIVWANGVETESFHPASAALSTLDDGDRKRLLAFNAAFEVEPNLYGAYARRCLNGPEAALLAHEAA
;
A
#
# COMPACT_ATOMS: atom_id res chain seq x y z
N ARG A 1 3.18 16.47 -12.19
CA ARG A 1 4.61 16.23 -12.54
C ARG A 1 5.60 17.05 -11.72
N ALA A 2 5.34 18.33 -11.40
CA ALA A 2 6.35 19.23 -10.84
C ALA A 2 6.94 18.79 -9.47
N LEU A 3 6.13 18.29 -8.53
CA LEU A 3 6.64 17.87 -7.21
C LEU A 3 7.32 16.50 -7.20
N PHE A 4 6.74 15.49 -7.87
CA PHE A 4 7.17 14.10 -7.72
C PHE A 4 7.77 13.47 -8.98
N ASN A 5 7.88 14.25 -10.08
CA ASN A 5 8.38 13.83 -11.39
C ASN A 5 7.63 12.63 -12.01
N THR A 6 6.38 12.39 -11.59
CA THR A 6 5.48 11.36 -12.12
C THR A 6 4.06 11.95 -12.25
N PRO A 7 3.21 11.43 -13.15
CA PRO A 7 1.80 11.84 -13.21
C PRO A 7 0.97 11.39 -11.99
N GLU A 8 1.37 10.32 -11.32
CA GLU A 8 0.60 9.68 -10.25
C GLU A 8 1.54 9.02 -9.22
N VAL A 9 1.07 8.92 -7.98
CA VAL A 9 1.80 8.46 -6.79
C VAL A 9 0.87 7.63 -5.91
N LEU A 10 1.44 6.80 -5.04
CA LEU A 10 0.73 6.12 -3.96
C LEU A 10 0.95 6.86 -2.65
N VAL A 11 -0.13 6.99 -1.87
CA VAL A 11 -0.13 7.64 -0.56
C VAL A 11 -0.89 6.77 0.42
N MET A 12 -0.39 6.66 1.65
CA MET A 12 -1.07 5.96 2.72
C MET A 12 -2.43 6.62 3.01
N ALA A 13 -3.52 5.84 3.05
CA ALA A 13 -4.86 6.39 3.29
C ALA A 13 -4.96 7.21 4.58
N ARG A 14 -4.25 6.82 5.64
CA ARG A 14 -4.21 7.57 6.92
C ARG A 14 -3.62 8.98 6.77
N ASP A 15 -2.70 9.16 5.83
CA ASP A 15 -2.03 10.45 5.58
C ASP A 15 -2.92 11.36 4.69
N LEU A 16 -4.03 10.84 4.16
CA LEU A 16 -5.04 11.60 3.40
C LEU A 16 -6.26 12.02 4.24
N VAL A 17 -6.35 11.58 5.51
CA VAL A 17 -7.48 11.91 6.39
C VAL A 17 -7.58 13.42 6.56
N ASN A 18 -8.77 13.98 6.29
CA ASN A 18 -9.01 15.41 6.29
C ASN A 18 -10.35 15.81 6.92
N ASP A 19 -11.01 14.88 7.62
CA ASP A 19 -12.30 15.06 8.31
C ASP A 19 -13.48 15.49 7.41
N HIS A 20 -13.30 15.46 6.09
CA HIS A 20 -14.34 15.79 5.11
C HIS A 20 -14.51 14.68 4.07
N SER A 21 -13.58 14.55 3.12
CA SER A 21 -13.67 13.56 2.03
C SER A 21 -13.04 12.22 2.39
N VAL A 22 -12.09 12.20 3.33
CA VAL A 22 -11.45 10.99 3.84
C VAL A 22 -11.52 11.03 5.36
N THR A 23 -12.28 10.10 5.93
CA THR A 23 -12.57 10.05 7.37
C THR A 23 -12.27 8.66 7.93
N ILE A 24 -12.08 8.59 9.25
CA ILE A 24 -11.89 7.33 9.97
C ILE A 24 -13.26 6.76 10.36
N ASP A 25 -13.55 5.54 9.95
CA ASP A 25 -14.71 4.80 10.43
C ASP A 25 -14.45 4.28 11.86
N GLN A 26 -15.17 4.84 12.83
CA GLN A 26 -15.08 4.48 14.24
C GLN A 26 -16.12 3.43 14.67
N ALA A 27 -17.04 3.04 13.78
CA ALA A 27 -18.11 2.08 14.08
C ALA A 27 -17.69 0.63 13.79
N LEU A 28 -16.74 0.42 12.88
CA LEU A 28 -16.26 -0.89 12.48
C LEU A 28 -15.52 -1.59 13.63
N ARG A 29 -15.90 -2.83 13.93
CA ARG A 29 -15.33 -3.61 15.05
C ARG A 29 -14.27 -4.61 14.62
N GLU A 30 -14.31 -5.05 13.38
CA GLU A 30 -13.41 -6.05 12.84
C GLU A 30 -13.10 -5.77 11.37
N VAL A 31 -11.91 -6.15 10.94
CA VAL A 31 -11.45 -6.06 9.55
C VAL A 31 -10.83 -7.40 9.17
N THR A 32 -11.18 -7.90 7.99
CA THR A 32 -10.48 -9.02 7.37
C THR A 32 -9.53 -8.48 6.31
N TYR A 33 -8.23 -8.75 6.47
CA TYR A 33 -7.21 -8.39 5.49
C TYR A 33 -7.01 -9.53 4.50
N ILE A 34 -7.11 -9.21 3.21
CA ILE A 34 -6.84 -10.16 2.11
C ILE A 34 -5.67 -9.62 1.31
N HIS A 35 -4.55 -10.33 1.32
CA HIS A 35 -3.34 -9.95 0.58
C HIS A 35 -3.37 -10.53 -0.84
N LEU A 36 -3.48 -9.65 -1.84
CA LEU A 36 -3.47 -10.04 -3.26
C LEU A 36 -2.07 -9.96 -3.83
N LEU A 37 -1.32 -11.08 -3.79
CA LEU A 37 -0.01 -11.19 -4.44
C LEU A 37 -0.19 -11.54 -5.93
N LEU A 38 0.24 -10.65 -6.81
CA LEU A 38 0.17 -10.80 -8.27
C LEU A 38 1.57 -11.09 -8.85
N PRO A 39 1.73 -11.40 -10.15
CA PRO A 39 3.06 -11.58 -10.73
C PRO A 39 3.96 -10.34 -10.66
N ARG A 40 3.37 -9.15 -10.53
CA ARG A 40 4.03 -7.85 -10.31
C ARG A 40 3.11 -6.97 -9.47
N HIS A 41 3.66 -5.95 -8.83
CA HIS A 41 2.86 -4.93 -8.15
C HIS A 41 1.96 -4.18 -9.15
N GLN A 42 0.67 -4.06 -8.82
CA GLN A 42 -0.35 -3.43 -9.67
C GLN A 42 -1.22 -2.47 -8.88
N ILE A 43 -1.85 -1.55 -9.61
CA ILE A 43 -3.01 -0.80 -9.15
C ILE A 43 -4.26 -1.59 -9.55
N VAL A 44 -5.18 -1.79 -8.61
CA VAL A 44 -6.45 -2.50 -8.78
C VAL A 44 -7.61 -1.60 -8.37
N TRP A 45 -8.80 -1.89 -8.89
CA TRP A 45 -10.01 -1.18 -8.52
C TRP A 45 -10.76 -1.95 -7.44
N ALA A 46 -11.04 -1.29 -6.32
CA ALA A 46 -11.84 -1.85 -5.22
C ALA A 46 -12.84 -0.79 -4.75
N ASN A 47 -14.13 -1.14 -4.72
CA ASN A 47 -15.20 -0.26 -4.26
C ASN A 47 -15.20 1.14 -4.92
N GLY A 48 -14.82 1.21 -6.20
CA GLY A 48 -14.77 2.47 -6.95
C GLY A 48 -13.53 3.33 -6.71
N VAL A 49 -12.53 2.83 -5.99
CA VAL A 49 -11.27 3.53 -5.71
C VAL A 49 -10.09 2.71 -6.22
N GLU A 50 -9.08 3.39 -6.75
CA GLU A 50 -7.79 2.80 -7.11
C GLU A 50 -7.00 2.50 -5.83
N THR A 51 -6.54 1.26 -5.70
CA THR A 51 -5.74 0.80 -4.56
C THR A 51 -4.61 -0.11 -5.04
N GLU A 52 -3.61 -0.33 -4.21
CA GLU A 52 -2.47 -1.17 -4.57
C GLU A 52 -2.73 -2.65 -4.25
N SER A 53 -2.19 -3.56 -5.09
CA SER A 53 -2.04 -4.98 -4.75
C SER A 53 -1.02 -5.17 -3.63
N PHE A 54 -0.92 -6.36 -3.04
CA PHE A 54 0.07 -6.59 -1.99
C PHE A 54 1.51 -6.55 -2.54
N HIS A 55 2.38 -5.77 -1.87
CA HIS A 55 3.81 -5.76 -2.09
C HIS A 55 4.55 -6.22 -0.81
N PRO A 56 5.31 -7.34 -0.83
CA PRO A 56 5.95 -7.89 0.36
C PRO A 56 6.88 -6.93 1.12
N ALA A 57 7.51 -5.98 0.40
CA ALA A 57 8.40 -5.00 1.02
C ALA A 57 7.68 -3.84 1.74
N SER A 58 6.37 -3.67 1.54
CA SER A 58 5.58 -2.58 2.14
C SER A 58 4.90 -3.00 3.43
N ALA A 59 4.56 -4.29 3.54
CA ALA A 59 4.07 -4.85 4.77
C ALA A 59 5.26 -5.26 5.65
N ALA A 60 5.17 -4.97 6.94
CA ALA A 60 5.98 -5.71 7.89
C ALA A 60 5.50 -7.16 7.82
N LEU A 61 6.35 -8.11 7.39
CA LEU A 61 5.95 -9.53 7.30
C LEU A 61 5.40 -10.10 8.62
N SER A 62 5.69 -9.44 9.74
CA SER A 62 5.12 -9.73 11.06
C SER A 62 3.63 -9.37 11.20
N THR A 63 3.05 -8.63 10.27
CA THR A 63 1.61 -8.33 10.23
C THR A 63 0.82 -9.35 9.43
N LEU A 64 1.50 -10.22 8.68
CA LEU A 64 0.86 -11.39 8.08
C LEU A 64 0.57 -12.39 9.19
N ASP A 65 -0.59 -13.04 9.13
CA ASP A 65 -0.79 -14.22 9.94
C ASP A 65 0.17 -15.36 9.53
N ASP A 66 0.36 -16.33 10.42
CA ASP A 66 1.29 -17.44 10.19
C ASP A 66 0.97 -18.24 8.93
N GLY A 67 -0.30 -18.33 8.54
CA GLY A 67 -0.75 -19.03 7.35
C GLY A 67 -0.33 -18.28 6.08
N ASP A 68 -0.63 -16.99 6.03
CA ASP A 68 -0.30 -16.09 4.93
C ASP A 68 1.21 -15.97 4.74
N ARG A 69 1.95 -15.84 5.85
CA ARG A 69 3.41 -15.84 5.83
C ARG A 69 3.97 -17.12 5.25
N LYS A 70 3.46 -18.29 5.69
CA LYS A 70 3.89 -19.60 5.13
C LYS A 70 3.59 -19.71 3.64
N ARG A 71 2.41 -19.25 3.18
CA ARG A 71 2.06 -19.25 1.75
C ARG A 71 2.99 -18.36 0.93
N LEU A 72 3.31 -17.17 1.43
CA LEU A 72 4.25 -16.25 0.79
C LEU A 72 5.66 -16.86 0.67
N LEU A 73 6.18 -17.45 1.74
CA LEU A 73 7.52 -18.05 1.73
C LEU A 73 7.58 -19.38 0.97
N ALA A 74 6.47 -20.11 0.86
CA ALA A 74 6.37 -21.26 -0.03
C ALA A 74 6.44 -20.84 -1.51
N PHE A 75 5.98 -19.64 -1.85
CA PHE A 75 6.14 -19.07 -3.20
C PHE A 75 7.58 -18.65 -3.46
N ASN A 76 8.19 -17.89 -2.54
CA ASN A 76 9.61 -17.55 -2.60
C ASN A 76 10.16 -17.31 -1.19
N ALA A 77 10.99 -18.25 -0.72
CA ALA A 77 11.59 -18.19 0.61
C ALA A 77 12.52 -16.98 0.80
N ALA A 78 13.11 -16.44 -0.28
CA ALA A 78 14.00 -15.29 -0.21
C ALA A 78 13.28 -14.02 0.26
N PHE A 79 11.95 -13.94 0.14
CA PHE A 79 11.17 -12.80 0.63
C PHE A 79 11.26 -12.60 2.14
N GLU A 80 11.64 -13.62 2.92
CA GLU A 80 11.85 -13.48 4.37
C GLU A 80 12.96 -12.48 4.71
N VAL A 81 14.00 -12.42 3.88
CA VAL A 81 15.20 -11.60 4.10
C VAL A 81 15.25 -10.44 3.11
N GLU A 82 14.83 -10.66 1.87
CA GLU A 82 14.91 -9.71 0.77
C GLU A 82 13.55 -9.56 0.07
N PRO A 83 12.55 -8.96 0.73
CA PRO A 83 11.20 -8.80 0.15
C PRO A 83 11.19 -7.91 -1.11
N ASN A 84 12.23 -7.09 -1.32
CA ASN A 84 12.42 -6.29 -2.53
C ASN A 84 12.68 -7.13 -3.80
N LEU A 85 13.03 -8.42 -3.66
CA LEU A 85 13.17 -9.34 -4.80
C LEU A 85 11.85 -9.54 -5.56
N TYR A 86 10.71 -9.19 -4.95
CA TYR A 86 9.42 -9.19 -5.63
C TYR A 86 9.38 -8.22 -6.82
N GLY A 87 10.16 -7.14 -6.75
CA GLY A 87 10.32 -6.17 -7.84
C GLY A 87 9.96 -4.75 -7.45
N ALA A 88 9.79 -3.90 -8.47
CA ALA A 88 9.46 -2.50 -8.28
C ALA A 88 7.96 -2.30 -8.00
N TYR A 89 7.66 -1.22 -7.27
CA TYR A 89 6.30 -0.75 -7.08
C TYR A 89 5.67 -0.29 -8.41
N ALA A 90 4.34 -0.43 -8.53
CA ALA A 90 3.56 0.08 -9.64
C ALA A 90 3.66 1.61 -9.77
N ARG A 91 3.80 2.33 -8.65
CA ARG A 91 3.91 3.79 -8.55
C ARG A 91 4.92 4.18 -7.48
N ARG A 92 5.37 5.43 -7.52
CA ARG A 92 6.17 6.01 -6.44
C ARG A 92 5.30 6.11 -5.19
N CYS A 93 5.75 5.49 -4.10
CA CYS A 93 5.12 5.63 -2.80
C CYS A 93 5.66 6.86 -2.09
N LEU A 94 4.78 7.71 -1.58
CA LEU A 94 5.15 8.87 -0.79
C LEU A 94 5.29 8.50 0.68
N ASN A 95 6.27 9.11 1.35
CA ASN A 95 6.33 9.13 2.80
C ASN A 95 5.43 10.24 3.39
N GLY A 96 5.27 10.27 4.71
CA GLY A 96 4.40 11.25 5.39
C GLY A 96 4.69 12.71 5.02
N PRO A 97 5.95 13.19 5.10
CA PRO A 97 6.31 14.54 4.64
C PRO A 97 5.96 14.82 3.17
N GLU A 98 6.21 13.88 2.26
CA GLU A 98 5.85 14.04 0.85
C GLU A 98 4.33 14.08 0.63
N ALA A 99 3.58 13.26 1.38
CA ALA A 99 2.12 13.28 1.37
C ALA A 99 1.56 14.63 1.86
N ALA A 100 2.17 15.22 2.89
CA ALA A 100 1.80 16.56 3.37
C ALA A 100 2.06 17.64 2.31
N LEU A 101 3.15 17.54 1.55
CA LEU A 101 3.42 18.44 0.42
C LEU A 101 2.38 18.29 -0.69
N LEU A 102 1.98 17.06 -1.02
CA LEU A 102 0.91 16.79 -1.98
C LEU A 102 -0.42 17.42 -1.52
N ALA A 103 -0.79 17.24 -0.25
CA ALA A 103 -2.02 17.80 0.31
C ALA A 103 -2.04 19.34 0.30
N HIS A 104 -0.88 19.98 0.50
CA HIS A 104 -0.77 21.44 0.45
C HIS A 104 -0.90 22.01 -0.98
N GLU A 105 -0.39 21.32 -2.00
CA GLU A 105 -0.55 21.75 -3.41
C GLU A 105 -1.99 21.57 -3.91
N ALA A 106 -2.71 20.57 -3.39
CA ALA A 106 -4.07 20.24 -3.80
C ALA A 106 -5.17 21.11 -3.14
N ALA A 107 -4.82 21.91 -2.13
CA ALA A 107 -5.72 22.84 -1.42
C ALA A 107 -5.82 24.20 -2.12
#